data_AF-Q6Y0E7-F1
#
_entry.id   AF-Q6Y0E7-F1
#
_cell.length_a   1.000
_cell.length_b   1.000
_cell.length_c   1.000
_cell.angle_alpha   90.00
_cell.angle_beta   90.00
_cell.angle_gamma   90.00
#
_symmetry.space_group_name_H-M   'P 1'
#
loop_
_entity.id
_entity.type
_entity.pdbx_description
1 polymer ?
#
loop_
_entity_poly.entity_id
_entity_poly.type
_entity_poly.pdbx_seq_one_letter_code
_entity_poly.pdbx_strand_id
1 'polypeptide(L)' 'GRNVIHGSDSVGSARKEIALWFPEGPVAWSSSLNHWIYE' A
#
# COMPACT_ATOMS: atom_id res chain seq x y z
N GLY A 1 1.86 -24.27 7.66
CA GLY A 1 0.55 -23.58 7.66
C GLY A 1 0.26 -23.08 6.26
N ARG A 2 -1.02 -22.90 5.90
CA ARG A 2 -1.45 -22.27 4.64
C ARG A 2 -2.14 -20.94 4.98
N ASN A 3 -1.37 -19.86 4.95
CA ASN A 3 -1.78 -18.54 5.43
C ASN A 3 -2.11 -17.53 4.32
N VAL A 4 -2.16 -17.98 3.06
CA VAL A 4 -2.73 -17.32 1.86
C VAL A 4 -2.12 -15.98 1.44
N ILE A 5 -1.98 -15.02 2.36
CA ILE A 5 -1.57 -13.64 2.08
C ILE A 5 -0.43 -13.18 2.97
N HIS A 6 0.28 -12.17 2.49
CA HIS A 6 1.29 -11.42 3.22
C HIS A 6 0.86 -9.95 3.28
N GLY A 7 1.16 -9.30 4.40
CA GLY A 7 1.04 -7.85 4.57
C GLY A 7 2.19 -7.37 5.43
N SER A 8 2.73 -6.20 5.10
CA SER A 8 3.86 -5.63 5.84
C SER A 8 3.48 -5.39 7.31
N ASP A 9 4.39 -5.70 8.21
CA ASP A 9 4.16 -5.67 9.66
C ASP A 9 4.31 -4.28 10.33
N SER A 10 4.83 -3.29 9.59
CA SER A 10 5.15 -1.97 10.10
C SER A 10 5.28 -0.95 8.97
N VAL A 11 5.31 0.34 9.30
CA VAL A 11 5.58 1.40 8.31
C VAL A 11 6.97 1.25 7.69
N GLY A 12 7.95 0.79 8.48
CA GLY A 12 9.32 0.55 8.00
C GLY A 12 9.41 -0.59 6.98
N SER A 13 8.79 -1.74 7.28
CA SER A 13 8.74 -2.86 6.34
C SER A 13 7.90 -2.52 5.10
N ALA A 14 6.78 -1.79 5.26
CA ALA A 14 5.97 -1.35 4.13
C ALA A 14 6.76 -0.50 3.14
N ARG A 15 7.52 0.51 3.62
CA ARG A 15 8.38 1.33 2.74
C ARG A 15 9.43 0.49 2.01
N LYS A 16 10.06 -0.46 2.72
CA LYS A 16 11.05 -1.37 2.13
C LYS A 16 10.44 -2.27 1.05
N GLU A 17 9.30 -2.88 1.35
CA GLU A 17 8.61 -3.80 0.44
C GLU A 17 8.04 -3.07 -0.78
N ILE A 18 7.40 -1.91 -0.59
CA ILE A 18 6.92 -1.09 -1.72
C ILE A 18 8.08 -0.73 -2.67
N ALA A 19 9.22 -0.28 -2.14
CA ALA A 19 10.38 0.06 -2.96
C ALA A 19 11.01 -1.16 -3.68
N LEU A 20 10.90 -2.35 -3.09
CA LEU A 20 11.39 -3.59 -3.70
C LEU A 20 10.51 -4.06 -4.87
N TRP A 21 9.19 -4.07 -4.68
CA TRP A 21 8.23 -4.65 -5.63
C TRP A 21 7.75 -3.66 -6.69
N PHE A 22 7.77 -2.36 -6.39
CA PHE A 22 7.34 -1.28 -7.29
C PHE A 22 8.44 -0.22 -7.41
N PRO A 23 9.57 -0.54 -8.07
CA PRO A 23 10.72 0.36 -8.14
C PRO A 23 10.42 1.67 -8.92
N GLU A 24 9.44 1.66 -9.82
CA GLU A 24 8.97 2.85 -10.53
C GLU A 24 8.03 3.74 -9.67
N GLY A 25 7.64 3.25 -8.49
CA GLY A 25 6.73 3.92 -7.57
C GLY A 25 5.24 3.66 -7.85
N PRO A 26 4.36 4.22 -7.00
CA PRO A 26 2.92 4.04 -7.14
C PRO A 26 2.31 4.96 -8.22
N VAL A 27 1.18 4.54 -8.78
CA VAL A 27 0.37 5.38 -9.68
C VAL A 27 -0.46 6.37 -8.86
N ALA A 28 -0.30 7.66 -9.16
CA ALA A 28 -1.09 8.72 -8.51
C ALA A 28 -2.48 8.83 -9.14
N TRP A 29 -3.52 8.89 -8.29
CA TRP A 29 -4.90 9.14 -8.68
C TRP A 29 -5.69 9.74 -7.50
N SER A 30 -6.92 10.17 -7.75
CA SER A 30 -7.80 10.69 -6.71
C SER A 30 -9.17 10.02 -6.80
N SER A 31 -9.67 9.52 -5.67
CA SER A 31 -10.98 8.88 -5.61
C SER A 31 -12.08 9.92 -5.59
N SER A 32 -13.10 9.73 -6.43
CA SER A 32 -14.31 10.54 -6.37
C SER A 32 -15.04 10.41 -5.03
N LEU A 33 -14.80 9.32 -4.30
CA LEU A 33 -15.40 9.07 -2.98
C LEU A 33 -14.59 9.70 -1.82
N ASN A 34 -13.45 10.33 -2.08
CA ASN A 34 -12.61 10.89 -1.01
C ASN A 34 -13.41 11.84 -0.08
N HIS A 35 -14.34 12.63 -0.63
CA HIS A 35 -15.19 13.54 0.13
C HIS A 35 -16.24 12.86 1.04
N TRP A 36 -16.50 11.57 0.83
CA TRP A 36 -17.35 10.78 1.72
C TRP A 36 -16.56 10.01 2.78
N ILE A 37 -15.26 9.79 2.54
CA ILE A 37 -14.40 8.94 3.38
C ILE A 37 -13.67 9.76 4.44
N TYR A 38 -13.24 10.97 4.09
CA TYR A 38 -12.46 11.85 4.95
C TYR A 38 -13.26 13.12 5.25
N GLU A 39 -13.16 13.60 6.48
CA GLU A 39 -13.62 14.94 6.91
C GLU A 39 -12.59 16.02 6.54
#